data_AF-A0A8J7AJS8-F1
#
_entry.id   AF-A0A8J7AJS8-F1
#
_cell.length_a   1.000
_cell.length_b   1.000
_cell.length_c   1.000
_cell.angle_alpha   90.00
_cell.angle_beta   90.00
_cell.angle_gamma   90.00
#
_symmetry.space_group_name_H-M   'P 1'
#
loop_
_entity.id
_entity.type
_entity.pdbx_description
1 polymer ?
#
loop_
_entity_poly.entity_id
_entity_poly.type
_entity_poly.pdbx_seq_one_letter_code
_entity_poly.pdbx_strand_id
1 'polypeptide(L)'
;KKIQLQYFGLISANNTFLACQYFTVRGVRTLNGKLVQHKLSNYYQKYPHPEAAPIPAKVSYYHFMDESFHFNSSTIISHDVVTCLKPPTAFERLVANLGLLGCQRDHFHFSAAINGIFWYDPALYNKIYRVLRSRIFEMSDKDAKEMMRRCFTQDSEGLQRSFSTHQEAMKSYQVYVEKLDYLWQRNRDMSLMATNSISRYLAIQKRAFQGFEHQEDLFLSHAETQRRREEWKSVV
;
A
#
# COMPACT_ATOMS: atom_id res chain seq x y z
N LYS A 1 -22.79 -7.52 7.40
CA LYS A 1 -22.10 -6.43 6.67
C LYS A 1 -23.05 -5.42 6.02
N LYS A 2 -24.00 -5.80 5.15
CA LYS A 2 -24.93 -4.84 4.49
C LYS A 2 -25.68 -3.92 5.46
N ILE A 3 -26.34 -4.49 6.47
CA ILE A 3 -27.08 -3.73 7.49
C ILE A 3 -26.15 -2.77 8.26
N GLN A 4 -24.97 -3.25 8.69
CA GLN A 4 -23.99 -2.41 9.40
C GLN A 4 -23.54 -1.20 8.56
N LEU A 5 -23.32 -1.38 7.25
CA LEU A 5 -22.94 -0.29 6.34
C LEU A 5 -24.10 0.69 6.11
N GLN A 6 -25.33 0.20 6.01
CA GLN A 6 -26.52 1.05 5.88
C GLN A 6 -26.75 1.89 7.15
N TYR A 7 -26.65 1.26 8.33
CA TYR A 7 -26.72 1.97 9.61
C TYR A 7 -25.60 2.99 9.74
N PHE A 8 -24.36 2.62 9.39
CA PHE A 8 -23.24 3.55 9.39
C PHE A 8 -23.50 4.75 8.48
N GLY A 9 -23.97 4.52 7.24
CA GLY A 9 -24.31 5.61 6.32
C GLY A 9 -25.39 6.55 6.86
N LEU A 10 -26.42 6.00 7.51
CA LEU A 10 -27.50 6.78 8.13
C LEU A 10 -26.98 7.67 9.27
N ILE A 11 -26.18 7.11 10.17
CA ILE A 11 -25.68 7.83 11.36
C ILE A 11 -24.49 8.74 11.05
N SER A 12 -23.71 8.47 10.01
CA SER A 12 -22.59 9.32 9.61
C SER A 12 -23.02 10.56 8.84
N ALA A 13 -24.15 10.50 8.12
CA ALA A 13 -24.59 11.57 7.21
C ALA A 13 -24.78 12.93 7.90
N ASN A 14 -25.21 12.94 9.16
CA ASN A 14 -25.41 14.16 9.94
C ASN A 14 -24.40 14.32 11.08
N ASN A 15 -23.26 13.64 11.01
CA ASN A 15 -22.25 13.68 12.06
C ASN A 15 -20.99 14.43 11.61
N THR A 16 -20.91 15.71 11.98
CA THR A 16 -19.78 16.59 11.64
C THR A 16 -18.46 16.10 12.20
N PHE A 17 -18.45 15.49 13.40
CA PHE A 17 -17.23 14.93 13.97
C PHE A 17 -16.72 13.77 13.11
N LEU A 18 -17.58 12.80 12.77
CA LEU A 18 -17.23 11.67 11.92
C LEU A 18 -16.79 12.10 10.51
N ALA A 19 -17.37 13.19 9.99
CA ALA A 19 -16.88 13.80 8.76
C ALA A 19 -15.42 14.26 8.92
N CYS A 20 -15.07 14.94 10.02
CA CYS A 20 -13.68 15.30 10.30
C CYS A 20 -12.77 14.06 10.43
N GLN A 21 -13.27 12.97 11.01
CA GLN A 21 -12.50 11.72 11.14
C GLN A 21 -12.20 11.04 9.82
N TYR A 22 -13.09 11.14 8.84
CA TYR A 22 -12.80 10.71 7.49
C TYR A 22 -11.55 11.44 6.94
N PHE A 23 -11.46 12.75 7.16
CA PHE A 23 -10.30 13.55 6.78
C PHE A 23 -9.06 13.22 7.60
N THR A 24 -9.19 12.85 8.88
CA THR A 24 -8.06 12.31 9.67
C THR A 24 -7.46 11.08 8.99
N VAL A 25 -8.30 10.09 8.65
CA VAL A 25 -7.85 8.85 7.99
C VAL A 25 -7.28 9.15 6.61
N ARG A 26 -7.92 10.03 5.83
CA ARG A 26 -7.42 10.47 4.53
C ARG A 26 -6.05 11.13 4.65
N GLY A 27 -5.86 12.04 5.60
CA GLY A 27 -4.59 12.73 5.82
C GLY A 27 -3.45 11.76 6.14
N VAL A 28 -3.70 10.78 7.03
CA VAL A 28 -2.75 9.68 7.30
C VAL A 28 -2.43 8.90 6.02
N ARG A 29 -3.44 8.56 5.21
CA ARG A 29 -3.22 7.81 3.97
C ARG A 29 -2.42 8.59 2.93
N THR A 30 -2.74 9.86 2.75
CA THR A 30 -2.06 10.77 1.81
C THR A 30 -0.60 11.01 2.20
N LEU A 31 -0.26 11.03 3.50
CA LEU A 31 1.14 11.15 3.93
C LEU A 31 2.04 10.06 3.34
N ASN A 32 1.52 8.83 3.17
CA ASN A 32 2.28 7.77 2.52
C ASN A 32 2.69 8.15 1.10
N GLY A 33 1.69 8.51 0.29
CA GLY A 33 1.88 8.87 -1.11
C GLY A 33 2.79 10.09 -1.24
N LYS A 34 2.58 11.09 -0.38
CA LYS A 34 3.35 12.33 -0.37
C LYS A 34 4.83 12.11 -0.10
N LEU A 35 5.23 11.22 0.82
CA LEU A 35 6.64 10.94 1.11
C LEU A 35 7.40 10.43 -0.12
N VAL A 36 6.79 9.52 -0.87
CA VAL A 36 7.37 8.90 -2.08
C VAL A 36 7.32 9.86 -3.25
N GLN A 37 6.15 10.46 -3.49
CA GLN A 37 5.93 11.37 -4.60
C GLN A 37 6.72 12.66 -4.47
N HIS A 38 7.00 13.15 -3.26
CA HIS A 38 7.89 14.30 -3.06
C HIS A 38 9.30 14.05 -3.62
N LYS A 39 9.83 12.83 -3.42
CA LYS A 39 11.15 12.46 -3.98
C LYS A 39 11.10 12.43 -5.51
N LEU A 40 10.00 11.94 -6.09
CA LEU A 40 9.80 11.88 -7.55
C LEU A 40 9.53 13.27 -8.16
N SER A 41 8.75 14.13 -7.50
CA SER A 41 8.44 15.48 -7.97
C SER A 41 9.67 16.38 -7.97
N ASN A 42 10.60 16.15 -7.03
CA ASN A 42 11.88 16.85 -6.99
C ASN A 42 12.74 16.58 -8.22
N TYR A 43 12.62 15.41 -8.86
CA TYR A 43 13.30 15.15 -10.14
C TYR A 43 12.81 16.11 -11.23
N TYR A 44 11.48 16.28 -11.34
CA TYR A 44 10.87 17.18 -12.32
C TYR A 44 11.28 18.65 -12.07
N GLN A 45 11.20 19.11 -10.81
CA GLN A 45 11.55 20.49 -10.45
C GLN A 45 13.02 20.85 -10.71
N LYS A 46 13.93 19.87 -10.57
CA LYS A 46 15.37 20.07 -10.80
C LYS A 46 15.80 19.77 -12.23
N TYR A 47 14.87 19.37 -13.10
CA TYR A 47 15.19 19.06 -14.48
C TYR A 47 15.50 20.35 -15.24
N PRO A 48 16.62 20.45 -15.99
CA PRO A 48 17.07 21.71 -16.61
C PRO A 48 16.02 22.38 -17.52
N HIS A 49 15.20 21.56 -18.18
CA HIS A 49 14.10 22.00 -19.03
C HIS A 49 12.83 21.24 -18.65
N PRO A 50 12.06 21.69 -17.64
CA PRO A 50 10.90 20.94 -17.12
C PRO A 50 9.91 20.54 -18.23
N GLU A 51 9.72 21.39 -19.23
CA GLU A 51 8.86 21.10 -20.39
C GLU A 51 9.35 19.94 -21.25
N ALA A 52 10.64 19.61 -21.23
CA ALA A 52 11.22 18.46 -21.91
C ALA A 52 11.35 17.22 -21.01
N ALA A 53 10.96 17.29 -19.73
CA ALA A 53 11.06 16.16 -18.82
C ALA A 53 10.18 14.98 -19.27
N PRO A 54 10.59 13.73 -18.99
CA PRO A 54 9.79 12.55 -19.32
C PRO A 54 8.37 12.63 -18.74
N ILE A 55 7.37 12.16 -19.50
CA ILE A 55 5.96 12.17 -19.09
C ILE A 55 5.74 11.60 -17.67
N PRO A 56 6.37 10.48 -17.25
CA PRO A 56 6.20 9.97 -15.88
C PRO A 56 6.64 10.95 -14.78
N ALA A 57 7.67 11.76 -15.04
CA ALA A 57 8.13 12.77 -14.09
C ALA A 57 7.12 13.92 -13.98
N LYS A 58 6.55 14.36 -15.11
CA LYS A 58 5.46 15.35 -15.15
C LYS A 58 4.24 14.87 -14.37
N VAL A 59 3.79 13.64 -14.63
CA VAL A 59 2.66 13.02 -13.91
C VAL A 59 2.93 12.97 -12.41
N SER A 60 4.13 12.56 -12.00
CA SER A 60 4.51 12.51 -10.58
C SER A 60 4.47 13.89 -9.92
N TYR A 61 4.90 14.94 -10.64
CA TYR A 61 4.84 16.32 -10.14
C TYR A 61 3.40 16.79 -9.91
N TYR A 62 2.53 16.65 -10.90
CA TYR A 62 1.14 17.10 -10.77
C TYR A 62 0.37 16.27 -9.74
N HIS A 63 0.59 14.96 -9.68
CA HIS A 63 -0.01 14.12 -8.65
C HIS A 63 0.45 14.52 -7.23
N PHE A 64 1.72 14.91 -7.07
CA PHE A 64 2.22 15.45 -5.81
C PHE A 64 1.54 16.78 -5.41
N MET A 65 1.20 17.64 -6.39
CA MET A 65 0.44 18.87 -6.13
C MET A 65 -0.97 18.56 -5.63
N ASP A 66 -1.66 17.60 -6.27
CA ASP A 66 -3.00 17.16 -5.85
C ASP A 66 -2.96 16.53 -4.45
N GLU A 67 -2.01 15.64 -4.18
CA GLU A 67 -1.84 15.06 -2.85
C GLU A 67 -1.46 16.10 -1.80
N SER A 68 -0.75 17.18 -2.18
CA SER A 68 -0.48 18.31 -1.29
C SER A 68 -1.75 19.08 -0.93
N PHE A 69 -2.63 19.32 -1.90
CA PHE A 69 -3.94 19.92 -1.66
C PHE A 69 -4.83 19.02 -0.78
N HIS A 70 -4.88 17.72 -1.09
CA HIS A 70 -5.61 16.72 -0.31
C HIS A 70 -5.12 16.64 1.13
N PHE A 71 -3.80 16.67 1.33
CA PHE A 71 -3.21 16.66 2.66
C PHE A 71 -3.58 17.92 3.44
N ASN A 72 -3.35 19.11 2.87
CA ASN A 72 -3.58 20.37 3.57
C ASN A 72 -5.06 20.56 3.95
N SER A 73 -5.97 20.29 3.01
CA SER A 73 -7.41 20.33 3.29
C SER A 73 -7.81 19.30 4.36
N SER A 74 -7.24 18.10 4.32
CA SER A 74 -7.47 17.10 5.36
C SER A 74 -7.01 17.58 6.72
N THR A 75 -5.79 18.15 6.81
CA THR A 75 -5.23 18.71 8.05
C THR A 75 -6.12 19.79 8.64
N ILE A 76 -6.55 20.77 7.84
CA ILE A 76 -7.42 21.85 8.32
C ILE A 76 -8.72 21.28 8.91
N ILE A 77 -9.35 20.34 8.20
CA ILE A 77 -10.62 19.76 8.65
C ILE A 77 -10.42 18.87 9.90
N SER A 78 -9.38 18.03 9.92
CA SER A 78 -9.18 17.06 11.01
C SER A 78 -8.53 17.66 12.26
N HIS A 79 -7.77 18.75 12.15
CA HIS A 79 -7.06 19.37 13.27
C HIS A 79 -7.67 20.68 13.74
N ASP A 80 -8.18 21.51 12.82
CA ASP A 80 -8.63 22.86 13.19
C ASP A 80 -10.15 22.89 13.34
N VAL A 81 -10.90 22.43 12.33
CA VAL A 81 -12.38 22.45 12.38
C VAL A 81 -12.91 21.58 13.51
N VAL A 82 -12.26 20.45 13.81
CA VAL A 82 -12.66 19.56 14.91
C VAL A 82 -12.69 20.27 16.28
N THR A 83 -11.83 21.28 16.48
CA THR A 83 -11.75 22.05 17.73
C THR A 83 -12.94 22.96 17.97
N CYS A 84 -13.69 23.28 16.90
CA CYS A 84 -14.92 24.04 16.99
C CYS A 84 -16.14 23.17 17.32
N LEU A 85 -15.98 21.84 17.39
CA LEU A 85 -17.05 20.90 17.66
C LEU A 85 -17.14 20.55 19.15
N LYS A 86 -18.29 19.98 19.55
CA LYS A 86 -18.41 19.36 20.87
C LYS A 86 -17.42 18.19 21.00
N PRO A 87 -16.94 17.89 22.21
CA PRO A 87 -16.13 16.69 22.44
C PRO A 87 -16.84 15.43 21.94
N PRO A 88 -16.12 14.45 21.37
CA PRO A 88 -16.75 13.28 20.79
C PRO A 88 -17.40 12.40 21.85
N THR A 89 -18.60 11.94 21.53
CA THR A 89 -19.31 10.87 22.21
C THR A 89 -18.49 9.57 22.19
N ALA A 90 -18.88 8.61 23.04
CA ALA A 90 -18.24 7.30 23.08
C ALA A 90 -18.33 6.57 21.72
N PHE A 91 -19.46 6.71 21.02
CA PHE A 91 -19.67 6.11 19.71
C PHE A 91 -18.75 6.73 18.64
N GLU A 92 -18.70 8.07 18.57
CA GLU A 92 -17.83 8.79 17.64
C GLU A 92 -16.35 8.43 17.85
N ARG A 93 -15.93 8.38 19.11
CA ARG A 93 -14.58 7.98 19.49
C ARG A 93 -14.26 6.55 19.07
N LEU A 94 -15.21 5.62 19.26
CA LEU A 94 -15.07 4.23 18.82
C LEU A 94 -14.85 4.17 17.30
N VAL A 95 -15.71 4.83 16.52
CA VAL A 95 -15.63 4.82 15.06
C VAL A 95 -14.33 5.44 14.55
N ALA A 96 -13.94 6.61 15.06
CA ALA A 96 -12.70 7.30 14.70
C ALA A 96 -11.49 6.37 14.85
N ASN A 97 -11.43 5.69 15.99
CA ASN A 97 -10.33 4.82 16.31
C ASN A 97 -10.34 3.50 15.53
N LEU A 98 -11.52 2.97 15.18
CA LEU A 98 -11.62 1.84 14.26
C LEU A 98 -11.16 2.21 12.84
N GLY A 99 -11.46 3.43 12.39
CA GLY A 99 -11.00 3.96 11.10
C GLY A 99 -9.48 3.99 11.00
N LEU A 100 -8.80 4.56 12.00
CA LEU A 100 -7.34 4.59 12.05
C LEU A 100 -6.72 3.21 12.22
N LEU A 101 -7.33 2.31 13.01
CA LEU A 101 -6.86 0.94 13.12
C LEU A 101 -6.98 0.19 11.79
N GLY A 102 -8.06 0.42 11.04
CA GLY A 102 -8.22 -0.08 9.68
C GLY A 102 -7.14 0.46 8.75
N CYS A 103 -6.84 1.75 8.83
CA CYS A 103 -5.75 2.37 8.08
C CYS A 103 -4.39 1.72 8.39
N GLN A 104 -4.07 1.48 9.66
CA GLN A 104 -2.85 0.78 10.04
C GLN A 104 -2.78 -0.63 9.46
N ARG A 105 -3.92 -1.32 9.36
CA ARG A 105 -3.99 -2.67 8.79
C ARG A 105 -3.74 -2.63 7.28
N ASP A 106 -4.34 -1.68 6.58
CA ASP A 106 -4.11 -1.48 5.15
C ASP A 106 -2.65 -1.10 4.85
N HIS A 107 -2.02 -0.37 5.77
CA HIS A 107 -0.62 0.08 5.69
C HIS A 107 0.35 -0.81 6.48
N PHE A 108 -0.09 -2.02 6.84
CA PHE A 108 0.71 -2.91 7.67
C PHE A 108 1.95 -3.40 6.90
N HIS A 109 1.79 -3.75 5.63
CA HIS A 109 2.84 -4.33 4.80
C HIS A 109 3.82 -3.28 4.27
N PHE A 110 4.95 -3.74 3.75
CA PHE A 110 5.84 -2.99 2.87
C PHE A 110 6.24 -3.90 1.72
N SER A 111 6.49 -3.32 0.56
CA SER A 111 6.73 -4.06 -0.68
C SER A 111 8.20 -4.01 -1.08
N ALA A 112 8.78 -5.18 -1.39
CA ALA A 112 10.09 -5.25 -2.05
C ALA A 112 10.00 -4.98 -3.56
N ALA A 113 8.80 -5.11 -4.15
CA ALA A 113 8.57 -4.85 -5.56
C ALA A 113 8.53 -3.34 -5.87
N ILE A 114 7.88 -2.56 -5.00
CA ILE A 114 7.70 -1.12 -5.18
C ILE A 114 7.92 -0.41 -3.84
N ASN A 115 9.08 0.22 -3.69
CA ASN A 115 9.39 1.01 -2.50
C ASN A 115 8.36 2.14 -2.31
N GLY A 116 7.86 2.28 -1.07
CA GLY A 116 6.88 3.29 -0.71
C GLY A 116 5.43 2.87 -0.90
N ILE A 117 5.19 1.65 -1.38
CA ILE A 117 3.86 1.05 -1.46
C ILE A 117 3.73 -0.05 -0.40
N PHE A 118 2.63 -0.03 0.35
CA PHE A 118 2.38 -0.93 1.48
C PHE A 118 1.51 -2.13 1.10
N TRP A 119 1.81 -2.72 -0.05
CA TRP A 119 1.06 -3.86 -0.56
C TRP A 119 1.54 -5.19 0.02
N TYR A 120 0.63 -6.15 -0.01
CA TYR A 120 0.94 -7.55 0.21
C TYR A 120 1.56 -8.15 -1.05
N ASP A 121 2.89 -8.22 -1.09
CA ASP A 121 3.68 -8.66 -2.24
C ASP A 121 3.24 -9.99 -2.89
N PRO A 122 2.74 -11.02 -2.17
CA PRO A 122 2.29 -12.24 -2.81
C PRO A 122 1.13 -12.05 -3.80
N ALA A 123 0.34 -10.97 -3.66
CA ALA A 123 -0.67 -10.59 -4.64
C ALA A 123 -0.07 -10.20 -6.01
N LEU A 124 1.22 -9.86 -6.06
CA LEU A 124 1.93 -9.44 -7.27
C LEU A 124 2.65 -10.60 -7.98
N TYR A 125 2.83 -11.76 -7.34
CA TYR A 125 3.69 -12.83 -7.85
C TYR A 125 3.35 -13.24 -9.28
N ASN A 126 2.08 -13.56 -9.56
CA ASN A 126 1.67 -13.98 -10.90
C ASN A 126 1.91 -12.87 -11.96
N LYS A 127 1.73 -11.60 -11.59
CA LYS A 127 1.97 -10.47 -12.52
C LYS A 127 3.46 -10.31 -12.81
N ILE A 128 4.30 -10.37 -11.79
CA ILE A 128 5.75 -10.26 -11.93
C ILE A 128 6.30 -11.45 -12.72
N TYR A 129 5.86 -12.66 -12.41
CA TYR A 129 6.22 -13.87 -13.15
C TYR A 129 5.91 -13.71 -14.65
N ARG A 130 4.70 -13.25 -15.01
CA ARG A 130 4.33 -13.00 -16.41
C ARG A 130 5.20 -11.95 -17.09
N VAL A 131 5.60 -10.90 -16.36
CA VAL A 131 6.52 -9.88 -16.89
C VAL A 131 7.89 -10.49 -17.17
N LEU A 132 8.45 -11.26 -16.23
CA LEU A 132 9.74 -11.92 -16.40
C LEU A 132 9.73 -12.96 -17.53
N ARG A 133 8.60 -13.65 -17.73
CA ARG A 133 8.39 -14.63 -18.82
C ARG A 133 7.98 -13.98 -20.15
N SER A 134 7.83 -12.67 -20.22
CA SER A 134 7.43 -11.96 -21.44
C SER A 134 8.57 -11.92 -22.46
N ARG A 135 8.26 -11.59 -23.72
CA ARG A 135 9.25 -11.40 -24.81
C ARG A 135 10.27 -10.29 -24.55
N ILE A 136 10.07 -9.46 -23.54
CA ILE A 136 11.01 -8.38 -23.19
C ILE A 136 12.15 -8.91 -22.31
N PHE A 137 11.84 -9.83 -21.40
CA PHE A 137 12.81 -10.37 -20.44
C PHE A 137 13.25 -11.80 -20.74
N GLU A 138 12.40 -12.56 -21.44
CA GLU A 138 12.66 -13.90 -21.98
C GLU A 138 13.25 -14.90 -20.98
N MET A 139 13.05 -14.69 -19.68
CA MET A 139 13.54 -15.61 -18.65
C MET A 139 12.84 -16.96 -18.81
N SER A 140 13.52 -18.08 -18.56
CA SER A 140 12.89 -19.40 -18.47
C SER A 140 11.95 -19.47 -17.25
N ASP A 141 11.13 -20.51 -17.15
CA ASP A 141 10.30 -20.74 -15.94
C ASP A 141 11.18 -20.80 -14.67
N LYS A 142 12.27 -21.58 -14.75
CA LYS A 142 13.25 -21.75 -13.69
C LYS A 142 13.92 -20.43 -13.31
N ASP A 143 14.36 -19.65 -14.31
CA ASP A 143 15.08 -18.40 -14.06
C ASP A 143 14.15 -17.32 -13.48
N ALA A 144 12.91 -17.24 -13.96
CA ALA A 144 11.92 -16.30 -13.44
C ALA A 144 11.57 -16.62 -11.98
N LYS A 145 11.34 -17.89 -11.65
CA LYS A 145 11.08 -18.33 -10.27
C LYS A 145 12.29 -18.08 -9.37
N GLU A 146 13.51 -18.41 -9.81
CA GLU A 146 14.71 -18.16 -9.01
C GLU A 146 14.96 -16.66 -8.77
N MET A 147 14.74 -15.82 -9.79
CA MET A 147 14.81 -14.36 -9.64
C MET A 147 13.81 -13.88 -8.57
N MET A 148 12.54 -14.27 -8.70
CA MET A 148 11.51 -13.88 -7.72
C MET A 148 11.81 -14.43 -6.32
N ARG A 149 12.29 -15.67 -6.21
CA ARG A 149 12.67 -16.27 -4.93
C ARG A 149 13.74 -15.43 -4.25
N ARG A 150 14.79 -15.03 -4.97
CA ARG A 150 15.84 -14.16 -4.43
C ARG A 150 15.30 -12.80 -4.02
N CYS A 151 14.50 -12.15 -4.87
CA CYS A 151 13.96 -10.82 -4.60
C CYS A 151 13.00 -10.77 -3.39
N PHE A 152 12.12 -11.77 -3.23
CA PHE A 152 11.07 -11.73 -2.21
C PHE A 152 11.41 -12.47 -0.91
N THR A 153 12.27 -13.49 -0.96
CA THR A 153 12.50 -14.39 0.19
C THR A 153 13.87 -14.23 0.85
N GLN A 154 14.72 -13.38 0.31
CA GLN A 154 16.03 -13.06 0.87
C GLN A 154 16.10 -11.60 1.31
N ASP A 155 16.92 -11.34 2.32
CA ASP A 155 17.21 -9.96 2.71
C ASP A 155 18.02 -9.27 1.62
N SER A 156 17.67 -8.02 1.31
CA SER A 156 18.27 -7.24 0.25
C SER A 156 18.24 -5.75 0.58
N GLU A 157 19.12 -4.99 -0.05
CA GLU A 157 19.13 -3.52 0.10
C GLU A 157 17.78 -2.89 -0.28
N GLY A 158 17.09 -3.43 -1.30
CA GLY A 158 15.76 -2.98 -1.71
C GLY A 158 14.71 -3.20 -0.62
N LEU A 159 14.76 -4.35 0.05
CA LEU A 159 13.89 -4.68 1.17
C LEU A 159 14.15 -3.77 2.37
N GLN A 160 15.42 -3.58 2.72
CA GLN A 160 15.85 -2.69 3.81
C GLN A 160 15.39 -1.24 3.58
N ARG A 161 15.52 -0.72 2.35
CA ARG A 161 15.02 0.62 1.98
C ARG A 161 13.50 0.73 2.06
N SER A 162 12.79 -0.33 1.67
CA SER A 162 11.32 -0.36 1.74
C SER A 162 10.82 -0.41 3.18
N PHE A 163 11.49 -1.18 4.04
CA PHE A 163 11.22 -1.18 5.48
C PHE A 163 11.55 0.18 6.12
N SER A 164 12.67 0.80 5.76
CA SER A 164 13.02 2.15 6.24
C SER A 164 11.95 3.19 5.86
N THR A 165 11.46 3.14 4.61
CA THR A 165 10.37 4.03 4.16
C THR A 165 9.06 3.77 4.92
N HIS A 166 8.76 2.52 5.25
CA HIS A 166 7.63 2.17 6.12
C HIS A 166 7.76 2.75 7.52
N GLN A 167 8.96 2.70 8.12
CA GLN A 167 9.25 3.32 9.42
C GLN A 167 9.15 4.85 9.38
N GLU A 168 9.63 5.48 8.30
CA GLU A 168 9.50 6.92 8.06
C GLU A 168 8.03 7.33 8.01
N ALA A 169 7.20 6.62 7.23
CA ALA A 169 5.76 6.85 7.14
C ALA A 169 5.07 6.69 8.49
N MET A 170 5.38 5.63 9.23
CA MET A 170 4.82 5.41 10.57
C MET A 170 5.11 6.59 11.51
N LYS A 171 6.34 7.10 11.53
CA LYS A 171 6.71 8.29 12.33
C LYS A 171 5.92 9.52 11.87
N SER A 172 5.78 9.74 10.57
CA SER A 172 4.97 10.84 10.05
C SER A 172 3.50 10.72 10.48
N TYR A 173 2.95 9.51 10.54
CA TYR A 173 1.57 9.31 11.01
C TYR A 173 1.44 9.62 12.50
N GLN A 174 2.41 9.21 13.33
CA GLN A 174 2.43 9.52 14.76
C GLN A 174 2.42 11.04 14.99
N VAL A 175 3.28 11.77 14.29
CA VAL A 175 3.32 13.25 14.33
C VAL A 175 2.00 13.84 13.86
N TYR A 176 1.43 13.32 12.77
CA TYR A 176 0.15 13.81 12.27
C TYR A 176 -0.96 13.68 13.31
N VAL A 177 -1.06 12.56 14.01
CA VAL A 177 -2.17 12.33 14.95
C VAL A 177 -1.91 12.83 16.39
N GLU A 178 -0.72 13.35 16.69
CA GLU A 178 -0.26 13.69 18.04
C GLU A 178 -1.25 14.58 18.81
N LYS A 179 -1.77 15.61 18.13
CA LYS A 179 -2.66 16.62 18.73
C LYS A 179 -4.11 16.16 18.91
N LEU A 180 -4.47 14.96 18.46
CA LEU A 180 -5.86 14.46 18.48
C LEU A 180 -6.14 13.70 19.78
N ASP A 181 -6.63 14.42 20.80
CA ASP A 181 -6.85 13.94 22.19
C ASP A 181 -7.71 12.66 22.31
N TYR A 182 -8.72 12.50 21.46
CA TYR A 182 -9.70 11.41 21.48
C TYR A 182 -9.19 10.04 20.97
N LEU A 183 -7.93 9.94 20.54
CA LEU A 183 -7.37 8.70 20.01
C LEU A 183 -6.88 7.74 21.10
N TRP A 184 -7.12 6.44 20.87
CA TRP A 184 -6.52 5.36 21.64
C TRP A 184 -5.00 5.38 21.50
N GLN A 185 -4.31 5.03 22.57
CA GLN A 185 -2.85 4.95 22.61
C GLN A 185 -2.28 4.09 21.47
N ARG A 186 -2.89 2.92 21.20
CA ARG A 186 -2.47 2.04 20.10
C ARG A 186 -2.54 2.67 18.70
N ASN A 187 -3.40 3.68 18.52
CA ASN A 187 -3.47 4.44 17.27
C ASN A 187 -2.42 5.53 17.25
N ARG A 188 -2.22 6.25 18.36
CA ARG A 188 -1.17 7.26 18.50
C ARG A 188 0.22 6.69 18.25
N ASP A 189 0.48 5.50 18.77
CA ASP A 189 1.77 4.83 18.63
C ASP A 189 1.91 4.06 17.31
N MET A 190 0.84 3.99 16.50
CA MET A 190 0.78 3.14 15.31
C MET A 190 1.17 1.69 15.60
N SER A 191 0.73 1.16 16.75
CA SER A 191 1.25 -0.09 17.31
C SER A 191 1.05 -1.30 16.40
N LEU A 192 -0.01 -1.35 15.59
CA LEU A 192 -0.24 -2.46 14.67
C LEU A 192 0.84 -2.48 13.58
N MET A 193 1.11 -1.33 12.95
CA MET A 193 2.17 -1.19 11.95
C MET A 193 3.54 -1.50 12.55
N ALA A 194 3.79 -1.05 13.79
CA ALA A 194 5.05 -1.29 14.51
C ALA A 194 5.33 -2.79 14.76
N THR A 195 4.31 -3.66 14.73
CA THR A 195 4.52 -5.12 14.84
C THR A 195 5.05 -5.78 13.56
N ASN A 196 5.25 -5.02 12.49
CA ASN A 196 5.87 -5.53 11.27
C ASN A 196 7.40 -5.44 11.34
N SER A 197 8.09 -6.35 10.65
CA SER A 197 9.55 -6.42 10.62
C SER A 197 10.02 -7.17 9.38
N ILE A 198 11.31 -7.04 9.05
CA ILE A 198 11.94 -7.77 7.95
C ILE A 198 11.83 -9.29 8.17
N SER A 199 12.10 -9.78 9.37
CA SER A 199 11.97 -11.20 9.70
C SER A 199 10.54 -11.71 9.47
N ARG A 200 9.53 -10.91 9.84
CA ARG A 200 8.13 -11.25 9.64
C ARG A 200 7.76 -11.24 8.17
N TYR A 201 8.19 -10.22 7.43
CA TYR A 201 8.04 -10.15 5.98
C TYR A 201 8.62 -11.40 5.31
N LEU A 202 9.89 -11.73 5.57
CA LEU A 202 10.57 -12.87 4.95
C LEU A 202 9.89 -14.20 5.28
N ALA A 203 9.38 -14.37 6.50
CA ALA A 203 8.64 -15.57 6.89
C ALA A 203 7.32 -15.73 6.08
N ILE A 204 6.59 -14.63 5.88
CA ILE A 204 5.38 -14.61 5.05
C ILE A 204 5.75 -14.92 3.60
N GLN A 205 6.76 -14.23 3.05
CA GLN A 205 7.15 -14.40 1.66
C GLN A 205 7.63 -15.81 1.34
N LYS A 206 8.45 -16.43 2.21
CA LYS A 206 8.90 -17.82 2.05
C LYS A 206 7.72 -18.79 1.96
N ARG A 207 6.75 -18.67 2.87
CA ARG A 207 5.56 -19.52 2.87
C ARG A 207 4.68 -19.29 1.63
N ALA A 208 4.42 -18.03 1.30
CA ALA A 208 3.57 -17.68 0.17
C ALA A 208 4.22 -18.08 -1.17
N PHE A 209 5.54 -17.97 -1.28
CA PHE A 209 6.27 -18.31 -2.50
C PHE A 209 6.27 -19.82 -2.77
N GLN A 210 6.43 -20.65 -1.74
CA GLN A 210 6.28 -22.11 -1.89
C GLN A 210 4.90 -22.50 -2.44
N GLY A 211 3.84 -21.84 -1.94
CA GLY A 211 2.48 -22.06 -2.46
C GLY A 211 2.32 -21.61 -3.91
N PHE A 212 2.94 -20.49 -4.28
CA PHE A 212 2.96 -19.99 -5.66
C PHE A 212 3.68 -20.93 -6.63
N GLU A 213 4.88 -21.42 -6.26
CA GLU A 213 5.64 -22.36 -7.10
C GLU A 213 4.81 -23.60 -7.42
N HIS A 214 4.17 -24.19 -6.40
CA HIS A 214 3.33 -25.37 -6.58
C HIS A 214 2.12 -25.11 -7.48
N GLN A 215 1.46 -23.96 -7.34
CA GLN A 215 0.31 -23.60 -8.16
C GLN A 215 0.68 -23.36 -9.63
N GLU A 216 1.80 -22.69 -9.91
CA GLU A 216 2.25 -22.46 -11.28
C GLU A 216 2.71 -23.76 -11.95
N ASP A 217 3.38 -24.66 -11.21
CA ASP A 217 3.76 -25.97 -11.75
C ASP A 217 2.55 -26.79 -12.19
N LEU A 218 1.48 -26.79 -11.39
CA LEU A 218 0.21 -27.44 -11.73
C LEU A 218 -0.42 -26.81 -12.98
N PHE A 219 -0.40 -25.48 -13.09
CA PHE A 219 -0.97 -24.77 -14.25
C PHE A 219 -0.20 -25.08 -15.54
N LEU A 220 1.14 -25.07 -15.49
CA LEU A 220 1.99 -25.39 -16.63
C LEU A 220 1.84 -26.86 -17.05
N SER A 221 1.83 -27.79 -16.10
CA SER A 221 1.62 -29.22 -16.38
C SER A 221 0.26 -29.47 -17.04
N HIS A 222 -0.80 -28.78 -16.58
CA HIS A 222 -2.12 -28.89 -17.20
C HIS A 222 -2.14 -28.31 -18.63
N ALA A 223 -1.51 -27.16 -18.84
CA ALA A 223 -1.43 -26.52 -20.16
C ALA A 223 -0.62 -27.35 -21.17
N GLU A 224 0.48 -27.97 -20.75
CA GLU A 224 1.25 -28.91 -21.59
C GLU A 224 0.44 -30.16 -21.93
N THR A 225 -0.30 -30.71 -20.96
CA THR A 225 -1.18 -31.86 -21.18
C THR A 225 -2.29 -31.53 -22.16
N GLN A 226 -2.88 -30.33 -22.09
CA GLN A 226 -3.88 -29.87 -23.06
C GLN A 226 -3.30 -29.69 -24.46
N ARG A 227 -2.14 -29.05 -24.61
CA ARG A 227 -1.47 -28.92 -25.92
C ARG A 227 -1.18 -30.27 -26.56
N ARG A 228 -0.62 -31.22 -25.80
CA ARG A 228 -0.34 -32.57 -26.32
C ARG A 228 -1.61 -33.29 -26.77
N ARG A 229 -2.74 -33.08 -26.09
CA ARG A 229 -4.05 -33.62 -26.50
C ARG A 229 -4.57 -32.96 -27.77
N GLU A 230 -4.37 -31.65 -27.95
CA GLU A 230 -4.76 -30.93 -29.16
C GLU A 230 -3.88 -31.30 -30.36
N GLU A 231 -2.57 -31.44 -30.15
CA GLU A 231 -1.62 -31.93 -31.16
C GLU A 231 -1.92 -33.38 -31.58
N TRP A 232 -2.31 -34.26 -30.65
CA TRP A 232 -2.74 -35.61 -31.01
C TRP A 232 -4.02 -35.61 -31.84
N LYS A 233 -4.96 -34.70 -31.58
CA LYS A 233 -6.21 -34.56 -32.35
C LYS A 233 -6.01 -33.96 -33.74
N SER A 234 -4.88 -33.30 -34.02
CA SER A 234 -4.61 -32.74 -35.35
C SER A 234 -3.81 -33.70 -36.25
N VAL A 235 -3.31 -34.80 -35.68
CA VAL A 235 -2.53 -35.84 -36.39
C VAL A 235 -3.39 -37.10 -36.68
N VAL A 236 -4.58 -37.20 -36.11
CA VAL A 236 -5.59 -38.27 -36.33
C VAL A 236 -6.78 -37.70 -37.06
#